data_AF-A0A268R679-F1
#
_entry.id   AF-A0A268R679-F1
#
_cell.length_a   1.000
_cell.length_b   1.000
_cell.length_c   1.000
_cell.angle_alpha   90.00
_cell.angle_beta   90.00
_cell.angle_gamma   90.00
#
_symmetry.space_group_name_H-M   'P 1'
#
loop_
_entity.id
_entity.type
_entity.pdbx_description
1 polymer ?
#
loop_
_entity_poly.entity_id
_entity_poly.type
_entity_poly.pdbx_seq_one_letter_code
_entity_poly.pdbx_strand_id
1 'polypeptide(L)'
;IVTKNGYGKRTPAEEYRVQGRGGKGIKTCNITDKNGSLVSMKAVTGEEDVMLITTGGVLIRMAVSDISTMGRNTQGVRLIRINEE
;
A
#
# COMPACT_ATOMS: atom_id res chain seq x y z
N ILE A 1 -1.63 0.53 -2.13
CA ILE A 1 -1.28 1.21 -0.86
C ILE A 1 0.12 0.82 -0.43
N VAL A 2 0.80 1.69 0.32
CA VAL A 2 2.14 1.43 0.88
C VAL A 2 2.17 1.90 2.33
N THR A 3 2.85 1.14 3.20
CA THR A 3 3.00 1.40 4.63
C THR A 3 4.45 1.70 5.00
N LYS A 4 4.65 2.24 6.21
CA LYS A 4 5.93 2.78 6.70
C LYS A 4 7.07 1.78 6.62
N ASN A 5 6.82 0.50 6.94
CA ASN A 5 7.88 -0.52 7.01
C ASN A 5 8.02 -1.28 5.67
N GLY A 6 7.67 -0.64 4.55
CA GLY A 6 7.91 -1.18 3.21
C GLY A 6 6.92 -2.26 2.75
N TYR A 7 5.74 -2.35 3.37
CA TYR A 7 4.68 -3.26 2.90
C TYR A 7 3.73 -2.52 1.97
N GLY A 8 3.09 -3.28 1.08
CA GLY A 8 2.07 -2.75 0.20
C GLY A 8 1.29 -3.84 -0.50
N LYS A 9 0.25 -3.40 -1.20
CA LYS A 9 -0.66 -4.26 -1.96
C LYS A 9 -1.49 -3.42 -2.92
N ARG A 10 -2.06 -4.09 -3.91
CA ARG A 10 -3.19 -3.61 -4.70
C ARG A 10 -4.47 -4.20 -4.15
N THR A 11 -5.55 -3.45 -4.27
CA THR A 11 -6.89 -3.91 -3.90
C THR A 11 -7.82 -3.52 -5.04
N PRO A 12 -8.68 -4.42 -5.53
CA PRO A 12 -9.69 -4.08 -6.53
C PRO A 12 -10.55 -2.91 -6.06
N ALA A 13 -10.84 -1.98 -6.97
CA ALA A 13 -11.62 -0.77 -6.65
C ALA A 13 -13.04 -1.13 -6.17
N GLU A 14 -13.62 -2.21 -6.71
CA GLU A 14 -14.92 -2.75 -6.34
C GLU A 14 -15.05 -3.15 -4.85
N GLU A 15 -13.94 -3.43 -4.16
CA GLU A 15 -14.01 -3.70 -2.71
C GLU A 15 -14.35 -2.43 -1.90
N TYR A 16 -14.12 -1.24 -2.45
CA TYR A 16 -14.43 0.03 -1.82
C TYR A 16 -15.82 0.50 -2.24
N ARG A 17 -16.85 0.00 -1.54
CA ARG A 17 -18.22 0.49 -1.74
C ARG A 17 -18.30 2.00 -1.55
N VAL A 18 -19.13 2.65 -2.35
CA VAL A 18 -19.46 4.08 -2.18
C VAL A 18 -20.10 4.28 -0.81
N GLN A 19 -19.64 5.29 -0.07
CA GLN A 19 -20.21 5.69 1.21
C GLN A 19 -20.58 7.18 1.18
N GLY A 20 -21.61 7.54 1.94
CA GLY A 20 -21.96 8.93 2.16
C GLY A 20 -20.86 9.70 2.91
N ARG A 21 -20.85 11.03 2.74
CA ARG A 21 -19.93 11.94 3.43
C ARG A 21 -20.23 11.94 4.94
N GLY A 22 -19.18 12.07 5.76
CA GLY A 22 -19.29 12.24 7.22
C GLY A 22 -19.24 10.94 8.04
N GLY A 23 -19.05 9.78 7.40
CA GLY A 23 -18.82 8.50 8.09
C GLY A 23 -17.37 8.30 8.55
N LYS A 24 -17.14 7.23 9.34
CA LYS A 24 -15.80 6.80 9.76
C LYS A 24 -14.95 6.16 8.65
N GLY A 25 -15.54 5.96 7.46
CA GLY A 25 -14.91 5.30 6.33
C GLY A 25 -14.88 3.77 6.44
N ILE A 26 -14.09 3.14 5.55
CA ILE A 26 -13.92 1.69 5.47
C ILE A 26 -12.45 1.35 5.71
N LYS A 27 -12.18 0.28 6.48
CA LYS A 27 -10.82 -0.20 6.73
C LYS A 27 -10.15 -0.67 5.43
N THR A 28 -9.02 -0.05 5.09
CA THR A 28 -8.26 -0.24 3.82
C THR A 28 -7.01 -1.13 3.97
N CYS A 29 -6.48 -1.25 5.18
CA CYS A 29 -5.30 -2.04 5.51
C CYS A 29 -5.39 -2.49 6.97
N ASN A 30 -4.88 -3.69 7.27
CA ASN A 30 -4.68 -4.11 8.64
C ASN A 30 -3.31 -3.60 9.11
N ILE A 31 -3.30 -2.51 9.89
CA ILE A 31 -2.08 -1.91 10.44
C ILE A 31 -1.64 -2.68 11.68
N THR A 32 -0.35 -3.00 11.74
CA THR A 32 0.34 -3.73 12.81
C THR A 32 1.74 -3.15 12.97
N ASP A 33 2.42 -3.46 14.07
CA ASP A 33 3.81 -2.99 14.27
C ASP A 33 4.76 -3.48 13.16
N LYS A 34 4.45 -4.65 12.57
CA LYS A 34 5.23 -5.24 11.47
C LYS A 34 5.20 -4.41 10.19
N ASN A 35 4.05 -3.89 9.78
CA ASN A 35 3.93 -3.12 8.53
C ASN A 35 3.97 -1.60 8.75
N GLY A 36 3.69 -1.13 9.96
CA GLY A 36 3.70 0.28 10.31
C GLY A 36 2.52 1.05 9.71
N SER A 37 2.46 2.35 10.00
CA SER A 37 1.39 3.24 9.56
C SER A 37 1.28 3.31 8.03
N LEU A 38 0.08 3.64 7.53
CA LEU A 38 -0.14 3.89 6.11
C LEU A 38 0.62 5.16 5.69
N VAL A 39 1.41 5.08 4.62
CA VAL A 39 2.17 6.23 4.08
C VAL A 39 1.48 6.81 2.86
N SER A 40 1.02 5.95 1.95
CA SER A 40 0.43 6.41 0.68
C SER A 40 -0.61 5.45 0.12
N MET A 41 -1.58 6.04 -0.58
CA MET A 41 -2.59 5.37 -1.39
C MET A 41 -2.71 6.11 -2.72
N LYS A 42 -2.65 5.36 -3.82
CA LYS A 42 -2.78 5.88 -5.18
C LYS A 42 -3.65 4.93 -6.00
N ALA A 43 -4.54 5.50 -6.81
CA ALA A 43 -5.26 4.76 -7.84
C ALA A 43 -4.31 4.51 -9.02
N VAL A 44 -4.36 3.29 -9.56
CA VAL A 44 -3.48 2.80 -10.62
C VAL A 44 -4.32 1.96 -11.58
N THR A 45 -4.01 2.01 -12.87
CA THR A 45 -4.62 1.14 -13.88
C THR A 45 -3.93 -0.22 -13.93
N GLY A 46 -2.67 -0.29 -13.52
CA GLY A 46 -1.86 -1.51 -13.53
C GLY A 46 -0.75 -1.50 -14.58
N GLU A 47 -0.76 -0.52 -15.48
CA GLU A 47 0.25 -0.33 -16.54
C GLU A 47 1.40 0.57 -16.10
N GLU A 48 1.23 1.26 -14.96
CA GLU A 48 2.22 2.18 -14.45
C GLU A 48 3.31 1.47 -13.65
N ASP A 49 4.44 2.14 -13.49
CA ASP A 49 5.41 1.82 -12.44
C ASP A 49 5.15 2.66 -11.20
N VAL A 50 5.54 2.12 -10.06
CA VAL A 50 5.62 2.87 -8.79
C VAL A 50 7.08 3.04 -8.39
N MET A 51 7.40 4.22 -7.86
CA MET A 51 8.67 4.49 -7.20
C MET A 51 8.47 4.52 -5.69
N LEU A 52 9.28 3.74 -4.98
CA LEU A 52 9.39 3.73 -3.53
C LEU A 52 10.71 4.39 -3.14
N ILE A 53 10.65 5.35 -2.22
CA ILE A 53 11.81 6.11 -1.76
C ILE A 53 11.84 6.02 -0.23
N THR A 54 12.96 5.55 0.32
CA THR A 54 13.19 5.55 1.76
C THR A 54 13.87 6.84 2.21
N THR A 55 13.76 7.17 3.49
CA THR A 55 14.48 8.31 4.09
C THR A 55 16.00 8.15 4.04
N GLY A 56 16.50 6.91 3.96
CA GLY A 56 17.92 6.60 3.76
C GLY A 56 18.38 6.71 2.30
N GLY A 57 17.56 7.26 1.39
CA GLY A 57 17.94 7.50 0.01
C GLY A 57 17.90 6.27 -0.90
N VAL A 58 17.32 5.15 -0.45
CA VAL A 58 17.13 3.96 -1.30
C VAL A 58 15.90 4.17 -2.18
N LEU A 59 16.08 4.05 -3.49
CA LEU A 59 15.00 4.10 -4.48
C LEU A 59 14.79 2.73 -5.14
N ILE A 60 13.54 2.31 -5.25
CA ILE A 60 13.13 1.14 -6.04
C ILE A 60 12.00 1.55 -6.97
N ARG A 61 12.14 1.18 -8.25
CA ARG A 61 11.07 1.24 -9.25
C ARG A 61 10.59 -0.18 -9.52
N MET A 62 9.28 -0.39 -9.51
CA MET A 62 8.68 -1.68 -9.85
C MET A 62 7.36 -1.50 -10.58
N ALA A 63 7.05 -2.45 -11.45
CA ALA A 63 5.76 -2.49 -12.14
C ALA A 63 4.63 -2.71 -11.14
N VAL A 64 3.56 -1.92 -11.28
CA VAL A 64 2.37 -2.08 -10.44
C VAL A 64 1.78 -3.49 -10.62
N SER A 65 1.91 -4.09 -11.81
CA SER A 65 1.52 -5.48 -12.11
C SER A 65 2.14 -6.52 -11.18
N ASP A 66 3.34 -6.26 -10.64
CA ASP A 66 4.09 -7.21 -9.82
C ASP A 66 3.67 -7.17 -8.34
N ILE A 67 2.92 -6.14 -7.94
CA ILE A 67 2.43 -5.98 -6.58
C ILE A 67 1.23 -6.91 -6.37
N SER A 68 1.25 -7.70 -5.29
CA SER A 68 0.16 -8.63 -4.98
C SER A 68 -1.18 -7.93 -4.83
N THR A 69 -2.20 -8.49 -5.46
CA THR A 69 -3.60 -8.09 -5.29
C THR A 69 -4.19 -8.83 -4.09
N MET A 70 -4.72 -8.08 -3.12
CA MET A 70 -5.23 -8.61 -1.86
C MET A 70 -6.43 -7.80 -1.38
N GLY A 71 -7.28 -8.42 -0.56
CA GLY A 71 -8.44 -7.75 0.00
C GLY A 71 -8.12 -6.58 0.92
N ARG A 72 -9.10 -5.71 1.16
CA ARG A 72 -8.93 -4.48 1.97
C ARG A 72 -8.39 -4.72 3.39
N ASN A 73 -8.95 -5.62 4.18
CA ASN A 73 -8.52 -5.78 5.59
C ASN A 73 -7.35 -6.77 5.76
N THR A 74 -6.32 -6.64 4.93
CA THR A 74 -5.08 -7.45 4.97
C THR A 74 -3.86 -6.56 5.19
N GLN A 75 -2.74 -7.15 5.60
CA GLN A 75 -1.48 -6.43 5.85
C GLN A 75 -0.72 -6.05 4.57
N GLY A 76 -0.88 -6.82 3.49
CA GLY A 76 -0.08 -6.70 2.28
C GLY A 76 1.23 -7.51 2.32
N VAL A 77 2.05 -7.35 1.28
CA VAL A 77 3.36 -8.02 1.12
C VAL A 77 4.49 -7.02 1.23
N ARG A 78 5.71 -7.50 1.49
CA ARG A 78 6.89 -6.65 1.54
C ARG A 78 7.30 -6.25 0.11
N LEU A 79 7.30 -4.95 -0.16
CA LEU A 79 7.74 -4.38 -1.45
C LEU A 79 9.21 -3.96 -1.41
N ILE A 80 9.65 -3.45 -0.26
CA ILE A 80 11.02 -3.01 -0.02
C ILE A 80 11.45 -3.45 1.38
N ARG A 81 12.71 -3.85 1.53
CA ARG A 81 13.32 -4.03 2.85
C ARG A 81 13.83 -2.67 3.30
N ILE A 82 13.31 -2.20 4.42
CA ILE A 82 13.84 -1.02 5.10
C ILE A 82 14.81 -1.55 6.13
N ASN A 83 16.08 -1.18 5.99
CA ASN A 83 17.05 -1.44 7.04
C ASN A 83 16.77 -0.42 8.14
N GLU A 84 16.52 -0.93 9.35
CA GLU A 84 16.58 -0.12 10.55
C GLU A 84 18.08 0.05 10.86
N GLU A 85 18.59 1.27 10.77
CA GLU A 85 19.79 1.63 11.54
C GLU A 85 19.43 1.75 13.01
#